data_AF-A0A7X9MG55-F1
#
_entry.id   AF-A0A7X9MG55-F1
#
_cell.length_a   1.000
_cell.length_b   1.000
_cell.length_c   1.000
_cell.angle_alpha   90.00
_cell.angle_beta   90.00
_cell.angle_gamma   90.00
#
_symmetry.space_group_name_H-M   'P 1'
#
loop_
_entity.id
_entity.type
_entity.pdbx_description
1 polymer ?
#
loop_
_entity_poly.entity_id
_entity_poly.type
_entity_poly.pdbx_seq_one_letter_code
_entity_poly.pdbx_strand_id
1 'polypeptide(L)'
;MNTQNFWLIIPLVIGFILPSFFFLGKKPKNIFLSAVDEYFYTRRANLFEKCPRCKDSKVFYCKLYEVEPSDMEIGEQIDDNCYYLISKEGQLYTLGFLYDINSLALAFIEEPHKFNSYINQFYPLLEPYQSLANIIELEDEIFWQEPDLFCSKCHEQVNQTPIYLGRTFIR
;
A
#
# COMPACT_ATOMS: atom_id res chain seq x y z
N MET A 1 21.68 -26.55 2.69
CA MET A 1 21.42 -25.09 2.60
C MET A 1 22.18 -24.55 1.40
N ASN A 2 21.48 -24.29 0.29
CA ASN A 2 22.10 -23.89 -0.98
C ASN A 2 22.47 -22.40 -0.96
N THR A 3 23.70 -22.11 -1.33
CA THR A 3 24.33 -20.78 -1.54
C THR A 3 23.59 -19.88 -2.54
N GLN A 4 22.63 -20.41 -3.30
CA GLN A 4 21.82 -19.64 -4.26
C GLN A 4 20.80 -18.69 -3.60
N ASN A 5 20.33 -18.98 -2.38
CA ASN A 5 19.38 -18.09 -1.69
C ASN A 5 20.06 -16.87 -1.06
N PHE A 6 21.37 -16.94 -0.77
CA PHE A 6 22.11 -15.85 -0.13
C PHE A 6 22.26 -14.63 -1.07
N TRP A 7 22.40 -14.87 -2.38
CA TRP A 7 22.52 -13.82 -3.40
C TRP A 7 21.23 -13.04 -3.66
N LEU A 8 20.06 -13.59 -3.29
CA LEU A 8 18.76 -12.89 -3.32
C LEU A 8 18.50 -12.12 -2.02
N ILE A 9 19.03 -12.60 -0.90
CA ILE A 9 18.93 -11.92 0.40
C ILE A 9 19.81 -10.67 0.43
N ILE A 10 20.99 -10.68 -0.20
CA ILE A 10 21.88 -9.52 -0.26
C ILE A 10 21.22 -8.26 -0.89
N PRO A 11 20.61 -8.28 -2.09
CA PRO A 11 19.92 -7.11 -2.64
C PRO A 11 18.65 -6.74 -1.86
N LEU A 12 18.03 -7.69 -1.16
CA LEU A 12 16.91 -7.41 -0.25
C LEU A 12 17.40 -6.66 1.00
N VAL A 13 18.42 -7.16 1.68
CA VAL A 13 18.97 -6.55 2.91
C VAL A 13 19.71 -5.24 2.58
N ILE A 14 20.54 -5.21 1.53
CA ILE A 14 21.31 -4.03 1.12
C ILE A 14 20.44 -3.01 0.36
N GLY A 15 19.41 -3.45 -0.36
CA GLY A 15 18.55 -2.57 -1.16
C GLY A 15 17.27 -2.10 -0.46
N PHE A 16 16.76 -2.83 0.54
CA PHE A 16 15.59 -2.41 1.32
C PHE A 16 15.95 -1.93 2.72
N ILE A 17 16.84 -2.61 3.45
CA ILE A 17 17.06 -2.31 4.88
C ILE A 17 18.10 -1.20 5.04
N LEU A 18 19.23 -1.29 4.35
CA LEU A 18 20.33 -0.31 4.46
C LEU A 18 19.93 1.13 4.07
N PRO A 19 19.16 1.36 2.98
CA PRO A 19 18.76 2.71 2.61
C PRO A 19 17.80 3.34 3.63
N SER A 20 16.94 2.52 4.23
CA SER A 20 15.97 2.93 5.24
C SER A 20 16.63 3.42 6.53
N PHE A 21 17.79 2.84 6.92
CA PHE A 21 18.56 3.28 8.08
C PHE A 21 19.53 4.44 7.79
N PHE A 22 20.11 4.52 6.58
CA PHE A 22 21.14 5.52 6.27
C PHE A 22 20.62 6.81 5.61
N PHE A 23 19.49 6.76 4.91
CA PHE A 23 19.00 7.89 4.08
C PHE A 23 17.68 8.48 4.60
N LEU A 24 17.56 8.65 5.93
CA LEU A 24 16.54 9.44 6.63
C LEU A 24 16.53 10.92 6.15
N GLY A 25 16.12 11.15 4.89
CA GLY A 25 15.81 12.47 4.32
C GLY A 25 16.99 13.32 3.84
N LYS A 26 18.25 12.85 3.88
CA LYS A 26 19.42 13.62 3.41
C LYS A 26 20.17 12.90 2.29
N LYS A 27 20.29 13.55 1.11
CA LYS A 27 21.09 13.07 -0.01
C LYS A 27 22.55 12.85 0.45
N PRO A 28 23.14 11.67 0.21
CA PRO A 28 24.55 11.44 0.54
C PRO A 28 25.46 12.32 -0.31
N LYS A 29 26.53 12.84 0.30
CA LYS A 29 27.55 13.63 -0.41
C LYS A 29 28.37 12.81 -1.43
N ASN A 30 28.36 11.49 -1.31
CA ASN A 30 29.08 10.58 -2.20
C ASN A 30 28.22 10.27 -3.44
N ILE A 31 28.74 10.56 -4.62
CA ILE A 31 28.08 10.37 -5.91
C ILE A 31 27.59 8.93 -6.10
N PHE A 32 28.39 7.94 -5.69
CA PHE A 32 28.02 6.53 -5.81
C PHE A 32 26.81 6.18 -4.95
N LEU A 33 26.81 6.59 -3.67
CA LEU A 33 25.69 6.35 -2.75
C LEU A 33 24.43 7.10 -3.20
N SER A 34 24.58 8.30 -3.79
CA SER A 34 23.46 9.05 -4.33
C SER A 34 22.81 8.34 -5.52
N ALA A 35 23.62 7.74 -6.40
CA ALA A 35 23.10 6.99 -7.55
C ALA A 35 22.37 5.71 -7.11
N VAL A 36 22.88 5.03 -6.08
CA VAL A 36 22.23 3.84 -5.50
C VAL A 36 20.88 4.22 -4.86
N ASP A 37 20.83 5.28 -4.06
CA ASP A 37 19.60 5.76 -3.43
C ASP A 37 18.56 6.19 -4.48
N GLU A 38 18.96 6.92 -5.51
CA GLU A 38 18.08 7.34 -6.61
C GLU A 38 17.54 6.16 -7.44
N TYR A 39 18.35 5.11 -7.63
CA TYR A 39 17.92 3.87 -8.27
C TYR A 39 16.80 3.18 -7.48
N PHE A 40 16.99 2.97 -6.17
CA PHE A 40 15.98 2.33 -5.32
C PHE A 40 14.74 3.21 -5.11
N TYR A 41 14.91 4.52 -4.99
CA TYR A 41 13.83 5.51 -4.98
C TYR A 41 12.91 5.36 -6.19
N THR A 42 13.51 5.43 -7.38
CA THR A 42 12.76 5.38 -8.64
C THR A 42 12.07 4.04 -8.81
N ARG A 43 12.74 2.95 -8.42
CA ARG A 43 12.18 1.60 -8.49
C ARG A 43 10.96 1.44 -7.59
N ARG A 44 11.03 1.89 -6.32
CA ARG A 44 9.90 1.84 -5.36
C ARG A 44 8.69 2.63 -5.86
N ALA A 45 8.89 3.88 -6.27
CA ALA A 45 7.80 4.72 -6.75
C ALA A 45 7.13 4.17 -8.02
N ASN A 46 7.91 3.47 -8.86
CA ASN A 46 7.45 2.85 -10.09
C ASN A 46 6.76 1.49 -9.89
N LEU A 47 6.76 0.93 -8.68
CA LEU A 47 5.97 -0.28 -8.38
C LEU A 47 4.47 0.02 -8.39
N PHE A 48 4.07 1.25 -8.04
CA PHE A 48 2.66 1.58 -7.85
C PHE A 48 2.00 2.16 -9.11
N GLU A 49 0.81 1.64 -9.41
CA GLU A 49 0.02 2.05 -10.56
C GLU A 49 -0.74 3.35 -10.31
N LYS A 50 -0.94 4.09 -11.40
CA LYS A 50 -1.81 5.27 -11.42
C LYS A 50 -3.20 4.85 -11.85
N CYS A 51 -4.20 5.58 -11.38
CA CYS A 51 -5.59 5.42 -11.78
C CYS A 51 -5.71 5.42 -13.33
N PRO A 52 -6.30 4.40 -13.94
CA PRO A 52 -6.44 4.32 -15.40
C PRO A 52 -7.41 5.37 -15.97
N ARG A 53 -8.31 5.90 -15.12
CA ARG A 53 -9.29 6.93 -15.49
C ARG A 53 -8.67 8.33 -15.50
N CYS A 54 -8.20 8.80 -14.35
CA CYS A 54 -7.69 10.17 -14.21
C CYS A 54 -6.18 10.31 -14.43
N LYS A 55 -5.40 9.21 -14.38
CA LYS A 55 -3.93 9.19 -14.52
C LYS A 55 -3.14 10.05 -13.52
N ASP A 56 -3.84 10.53 -12.50
CA ASP A 56 -3.32 11.54 -11.58
C ASP A 56 -3.12 11.02 -10.15
N SER A 57 -3.95 10.08 -9.70
CA SER A 57 -3.81 9.47 -8.38
C SER A 57 -3.19 8.08 -8.46
N LYS A 58 -2.43 7.71 -7.42
CA LYS A 58 -1.94 6.35 -7.16
C LYS A 58 -2.59 5.73 -5.92
N VAL A 59 -3.53 6.45 -5.30
CA VAL A 59 -4.20 6.06 -4.07
C VAL A 59 -5.63 5.68 -4.39
N PHE A 60 -6.07 4.59 -3.79
CA PHE A 60 -7.36 3.98 -4.03
C PHE A 60 -8.02 3.67 -2.70
N TYR A 61 -9.33 3.42 -2.71
CA TYR A 61 -10.06 3.06 -1.51
C TYR A 61 -11.15 2.03 -1.79
N CYS A 62 -11.50 1.29 -0.75
CA CYS A 62 -12.65 0.41 -0.73
C CYS A 62 -13.61 0.91 0.34
N LYS A 63 -14.91 0.79 0.06
CA LYS A 63 -15.94 1.04 1.06
C LYS A 63 -15.98 -0.09 2.08
N LEU A 64 -16.42 0.26 3.27
CA LEU A 64 -16.51 -0.63 4.41
C LEU A 64 -17.93 -0.64 4.94
N TYR A 65 -18.32 -1.79 5.46
CA TYR A 65 -19.63 -2.05 6.01
C TYR A 65 -19.47 -2.73 7.35
N GLU A 66 -20.33 -2.40 8.31
CA GLU A 66 -20.38 -3.09 9.59
C GLU A 66 -20.76 -4.56 9.39
N VAL A 67 -20.25 -5.43 10.25
CA VAL A 67 -20.62 -6.85 10.24
C VAL A 67 -21.09 -7.23 11.63
N GLU A 68 -22.31 -7.77 11.72
CA GLU A 68 -22.78 -8.34 12.98
C GLU A 68 -22.00 -9.64 13.30
N PRO A 69 -21.27 -9.71 14.43
CA PRO A 69 -20.36 -10.83 14.70
C PRO A 69 -21.03 -12.20 14.84
N SER A 70 -22.34 -12.23 15.15
CA SER A 70 -23.08 -13.48 15.36
C SER A 70 -23.37 -14.22 14.06
N ASP A 71 -23.72 -13.49 12.99
CA ASP A 71 -24.29 -14.05 11.76
C ASP A 71 -23.56 -13.63 10.48
N MET A 72 -22.50 -12.82 10.59
CA MET A 72 -21.74 -12.26 9.45
C MET A 72 -22.63 -11.51 8.45
N GLU A 73 -23.73 -10.91 8.94
CA GLU A 73 -24.62 -10.11 8.14
C GLU A 73 -23.99 -8.74 7.87
N ILE A 74 -23.96 -8.34 6.59
CA ILE A 74 -23.41 -7.05 6.16
C ILE A 74 -24.44 -5.98 6.46
N GLY A 75 -24.10 -5.08 7.37
CA GLY A 75 -24.93 -3.97 7.80
C GLY A 75 -24.75 -2.70 6.95
N GLU A 76 -24.83 -1.55 7.61
CA GLU A 76 -24.72 -0.25 6.96
C GLU A 76 -23.27 0.06 6.54
N GLN A 77 -23.13 0.89 5.50
CA GLN A 77 -21.82 1.41 5.10
C GLN A 77 -21.34 2.39 6.16
N ILE A 78 -20.10 2.25 6.62
CA ILE A 78 -19.50 3.23 7.52
C ILE A 78 -19.03 4.47 6.76
N ASP A 79 -18.87 5.57 7.49
CA ASP A 79 -18.44 6.87 6.95
C ASP A 79 -16.94 6.92 6.58
N ASP A 80 -16.15 5.93 6.99
CA ASP A 80 -14.73 5.80 6.61
C ASP A 80 -14.51 4.77 5.49
N ASN A 81 -13.35 4.83 4.85
CA ASN A 81 -12.93 3.89 3.82
C ASN A 81 -11.53 3.38 4.15
N CYS A 82 -11.21 2.17 3.67
CA CYS A 82 -9.84 1.69 3.75
C CYS A 82 -9.09 2.10 2.49
N TYR A 83 -7.92 2.72 2.66
CA TYR A 83 -7.12 3.26 1.57
C TYR A 83 -5.93 2.37 1.24
N TYR A 84 -5.58 2.33 -0.04
CA TYR A 84 -4.57 1.44 -0.59
C TYR A 84 -3.70 2.12 -1.65
N LEU A 85 -2.48 1.60 -1.78
CA LEU A 85 -1.70 1.67 -3.00
C LEU A 85 -1.82 0.34 -3.75
N ILE A 86 -1.84 0.39 -5.08
CA ILE A 86 -1.88 -0.81 -5.94
C ILE A 86 -0.54 -0.97 -6.64
N SER A 87 0.09 -2.14 -6.55
CA SER A 87 1.28 -2.46 -7.33
C SER A 87 0.94 -2.82 -8.78
N LYS A 88 1.93 -2.81 -9.68
CA LYS A 88 1.80 -3.27 -11.07
C LYS A 88 1.31 -4.70 -11.22
N GLU A 89 1.54 -5.52 -10.20
CA GLU A 89 1.09 -6.90 -10.12
C GLU A 89 -0.34 -7.04 -9.57
N GLY A 90 -0.98 -5.92 -9.21
CA GLY A 90 -2.30 -5.89 -8.60
C GLY A 90 -2.30 -6.14 -7.10
N GLN A 91 -1.15 -6.16 -6.43
CA GLN A 91 -1.10 -6.31 -4.97
C GLN A 91 -1.55 -5.02 -4.29
N LEU A 92 -2.41 -5.15 -3.28
CA LEU A 92 -2.82 -4.03 -2.42
C LEU A 92 -1.85 -3.86 -1.26
N TYR A 93 -1.46 -2.62 -1.00
CA TYR A 93 -0.68 -2.20 0.17
C TYR A 93 -1.54 -1.23 0.98
N THR A 94 -1.81 -1.58 2.24
CA THR A 94 -2.71 -0.78 3.08
C THR A 94 -2.05 0.55 3.48
N LEU A 95 -2.84 1.62 3.44
CA LEU A 95 -2.50 2.94 3.97
C LEU A 95 -3.27 3.27 5.25
N GLY A 96 -4.25 2.45 5.63
CA GLY A 96 -5.14 2.68 6.76
C GLY A 96 -6.42 3.45 6.40
N PHE A 97 -7.12 3.89 7.45
CA PHE A 97 -8.43 4.58 7.41
C PHE A 97 -8.23 6.08 7.54
N LEU A 98 -9.07 6.94 6.96
CA LEU A 98 -8.79 8.38 7.03
C LEU A 98 -8.85 8.94 8.45
N TYR A 99 -9.75 8.43 9.29
CA TYR A 99 -9.96 8.94 10.63
C TYR A 99 -9.04 8.29 11.68
N ASP A 100 -8.19 7.34 11.29
CA ASP A 100 -7.15 6.77 12.16
C ASP A 100 -5.94 7.72 12.25
N ILE A 101 -5.53 8.07 13.48
CA ILE A 101 -4.38 8.92 13.77
C ILE A 101 -3.05 8.36 13.24
N ASN A 102 -2.97 7.04 13.04
CA ASN A 102 -1.78 6.36 12.55
C ASN A 102 -1.80 6.18 11.02
N SER A 103 -2.87 6.62 10.36
CA SER A 103 -3.07 6.42 8.95
C SER A 103 -2.08 7.21 8.09
N LEU A 104 -1.57 6.54 7.06
CA LEU A 104 -0.76 7.15 6.02
C LEU A 104 -1.63 7.74 4.91
N ALA A 105 -2.91 7.36 4.84
CA ALA A 105 -3.82 7.70 3.74
C ALA A 105 -3.87 9.21 3.48
N LEU A 106 -4.04 10.00 4.56
CA LEU A 106 -4.19 11.45 4.48
C LEU A 106 -2.99 12.11 3.77
N ALA A 107 -1.76 11.71 4.13
CA ALA A 107 -0.55 12.26 3.54
C ALA A 107 -0.50 12.04 2.02
N PHE A 108 -0.86 10.84 1.56
CA PHE A 108 -0.84 10.53 0.13
C PHE A 108 -1.99 11.19 -0.66
N ILE A 109 -3.11 11.50 -0.02
CA ILE A 109 -4.29 12.12 -0.64
C ILE A 109 -4.13 13.64 -0.73
N GLU A 110 -3.74 14.30 0.37
CA GLU A 110 -3.66 15.76 0.44
C GLU A 110 -2.44 16.32 -0.30
N GLU A 111 -1.33 15.57 -0.31
CA GLU A 111 -0.08 16.01 -0.92
C GLU A 111 0.44 15.04 -2.00
N PRO A 112 -0.33 14.83 -3.10
CA PRO A 112 0.02 13.84 -4.12
C PRO A 112 1.34 14.19 -4.85
N HIS A 113 1.73 15.45 -4.85
CA HIS A 113 3.02 15.92 -5.39
C HIS A 113 4.22 15.41 -4.58
N LYS A 114 4.03 15.04 -3.30
CA LYS A 114 5.06 14.45 -2.43
C LYS A 114 5.05 12.92 -2.43
N PHE A 115 4.25 12.28 -3.28
CA PHE A 115 4.10 10.81 -3.34
C PHE A 115 5.45 10.07 -3.26
N ASN A 116 6.43 10.48 -4.07
CA ASN A 116 7.71 9.79 -4.11
C ASN A 116 8.51 9.97 -2.81
N SER A 117 8.39 11.11 -2.13
CA SER A 117 9.02 11.33 -0.82
C SER A 117 8.38 10.43 0.24
N TYR A 118 7.05 10.36 0.26
CA TYR A 118 6.31 9.53 1.20
C TYR A 118 6.50 8.05 0.98
N ILE A 119 6.51 7.60 -0.28
CA ILE A 119 6.79 6.19 -0.55
C ILE A 119 8.19 5.84 -0.06
N ASN A 120 9.18 6.72 -0.19
CA ASN A 120 10.51 6.41 0.34
C ASN A 120 10.54 6.26 1.85
N GLN A 121 9.82 7.11 2.55
CA GLN A 121 9.76 7.14 4.01
C GLN A 121 8.99 5.95 4.56
N PHE A 122 7.84 5.63 3.97
CA PHE A 122 6.90 4.66 4.53
C PHE A 122 6.97 3.27 3.89
N TYR A 123 7.56 3.11 2.71
CA TYR A 123 7.59 1.82 2.02
C TYR A 123 8.12 0.63 2.84
N PRO A 124 9.17 0.77 3.68
CA PRO A 124 9.58 -0.33 4.58
C PRO A 124 8.52 -0.76 5.60
N LEU A 125 7.55 0.12 5.87
CA LEU A 125 6.44 -0.07 6.81
C LEU A 125 5.12 -0.41 6.10
N LEU A 126 5.08 -0.36 4.76
CA LEU A 126 3.87 -0.69 4.01
C LEU A 126 3.68 -2.19 3.97
N GLU A 127 2.58 -2.65 4.57
CA GLU A 127 2.23 -4.05 4.59
C GLU A 127 1.31 -4.40 3.41
N PRO A 128 1.55 -5.53 2.73
CA PRO A 128 0.59 -6.03 1.75
C PRO A 128 -0.70 -6.40 2.49
N TYR A 129 -1.83 -5.93 1.97
CA TYR A 129 -3.13 -6.29 2.51
C TYR A 129 -3.38 -7.79 2.30
N GLN A 130 -3.73 -8.48 3.38
CA GLN A 130 -4.10 -9.89 3.39
C GLN A 130 -5.40 -10.05 4.17
N SER A 131 -6.45 -10.50 3.49
CA SER A 131 -7.74 -10.79 4.13
C SER A 131 -8.37 -12.03 3.54
N LEU A 132 -8.97 -12.82 4.42
CA LEU A 132 -9.85 -13.92 4.06
C LEU A 132 -11.28 -13.37 4.02
N ALA A 133 -11.99 -13.61 2.92
CA ALA A 133 -13.39 -13.20 2.72
C ALA A 133 -13.69 -11.69 2.72
N ASN A 134 -12.68 -10.83 2.49
CA ASN A 134 -12.81 -9.35 2.55
C ASN A 134 -13.19 -8.83 3.94
N ILE A 135 -12.80 -9.55 4.98
CA ILE A 135 -13.01 -9.14 6.35
C ILE A 135 -11.79 -8.34 6.82
N ILE A 136 -12.02 -7.21 7.47
CA ILE A 136 -11.02 -6.45 8.19
C ILE A 136 -11.39 -6.49 9.68
N GLU A 137 -10.45 -6.92 10.50
CA GLU A 137 -10.57 -6.89 11.96
C GLU A 137 -9.76 -5.72 12.48
N LEU A 138 -10.41 -4.81 13.22
CA LEU A 138 -9.78 -3.67 13.87
C LEU A 138 -10.18 -3.66 15.33
N GLU A 139 -9.20 -3.81 16.20
CA GLU A 139 -9.43 -3.93 17.64
C GLU A 139 -10.44 -5.06 17.93
N ASP A 140 -11.69 -4.72 18.23
CA ASP A 140 -12.79 -5.64 18.54
C ASP A 140 -13.95 -5.54 17.52
N GLU A 141 -13.80 -4.79 16.43
CA GLU A 141 -14.80 -4.60 15.39
C GLU A 141 -14.43 -5.33 14.10
N ILE A 142 -15.45 -5.88 13.44
CA ILE A 142 -15.32 -6.63 12.19
C ILE A 142 -16.02 -5.83 11.10
N PHE A 143 -15.28 -5.51 10.05
CA PHE A 143 -15.79 -4.82 8.87
C PHE A 143 -15.72 -5.70 7.64
N TRP A 144 -16.75 -5.60 6.81
CA TRP A 144 -16.73 -6.18 5.48
C TRP A 144 -16.32 -5.12 4.47
N GLN A 145 -15.30 -5.44 3.70
CA GLN A 145 -14.78 -4.59 2.65
C GLN A 145 -15.43 -4.93 1.30
N GLU A 146 -15.94 -3.90 0.65
CA GLU A 146 -16.46 -4.04 -0.71
C GLU A 146 -15.38 -4.53 -1.68
N PRO A 147 -15.71 -5.44 -2.61
CA PRO A 147 -14.79 -5.88 -3.66
C PRO A 147 -14.55 -4.82 -4.74
N ASP A 148 -15.16 -3.64 -4.64
CA ASP A 148 -14.98 -2.55 -5.57
C ASP A 148 -13.93 -1.56 -5.09
N LEU A 149 -13.02 -1.25 -6.01
CA LEU A 149 -11.92 -0.35 -5.77
C LEU A 149 -12.15 0.98 -6.50
N PHE A 150 -12.07 2.07 -5.74
CA PHE A 150 -12.35 3.42 -6.20
C PHE A 150 -11.10 4.30 -6.16
N CYS A 151 -11.00 5.24 -7.09
CA CYS A 151 -9.91 6.21 -7.09
C CYS A 151 -10.15 7.30 -6.03
N SER A 152 -9.17 7.55 -5.17
CA SER A 152 -9.24 8.64 -4.16
C SER A 152 -9.42 10.05 -4.74
N LYS A 153 -9.10 10.26 -6.03
CA LYS A 153 -9.18 11.58 -6.67
C LYS A 153 -10.43 11.76 -7.53
N CYS A 154 -10.74 10.79 -8.39
CA CYS A 154 -11.88 10.91 -9.31
C CYS A 154 -13.10 10.12 -8.88
N HIS A 155 -13.01 9.33 -7.81
CA HIS A 155 -14.09 8.50 -7.24
C HIS A 155 -14.71 7.48 -8.20
N GLU A 156 -14.18 7.37 -9.42
CA GLU A 156 -14.51 6.33 -10.38
C GLU A 156 -13.96 4.97 -9.93
N GLN A 157 -14.74 3.92 -10.22
CA GLN A 157 -14.33 2.53 -10.04
C GLN A 157 -13.23 2.17 -11.06
N VAL A 158 -12.16 1.53 -10.59
CA VAL A 158 -10.91 1.33 -11.37
C VAL A 158 -10.55 -0.14 -11.67
N ASN A 159 -11.47 -1.07 -11.42
CA ASN A 159 -11.42 -2.52 -11.71
C ASN A 159 -11.07 -3.41 -10.50
N GLN A 160 -11.69 -4.61 -10.44
CA GLN A 160 -11.80 -5.49 -9.26
C GLN A 160 -10.65 -6.49 -9.09
N THR A 161 -9.86 -6.72 -10.15
CA THR A 161 -8.77 -7.72 -10.17
C THR A 161 -7.76 -7.60 -9.02
N PRO A 162 -7.37 -6.39 -8.55
CA PRO A 162 -6.40 -6.24 -7.45
C PRO A 162 -6.85 -6.87 -6.12
N ILE A 163 -8.13 -6.78 -5.77
CA ILE A 163 -8.64 -7.36 -4.51
C ILE A 163 -8.62 -8.90 -4.59
N TYR A 164 -8.95 -9.47 -5.75
CA TYR A 164 -8.91 -10.93 -5.93
C TYR A 164 -7.48 -11.51 -5.97
N LEU A 165 -6.51 -10.75 -6.48
CA LEU A 165 -5.11 -11.18 -6.58
C LEU A 165 -4.25 -10.84 -5.35
N GLY A 166 -4.60 -9.78 -4.62
CA GLY A 166 -3.99 -9.45 -3.31
C GLY A 166 -4.30 -10.47 -2.22
N ARG A 167 -5.29 -11.36 -2.45
CA ARG A 167 -5.44 -12.63 -1.74
C ARG A 167 -4.25 -13.52 -2.09
N THR A 168 -3.12 -13.30 -1.43
CA THR A 168 -2.01 -14.25 -1.41
C THR A 168 -2.53 -15.57 -0.82
N PHE A 169 -3.05 -16.45 -1.68
CA PHE A 169 -3.07 -17.88 -1.38
C PHE A 169 -1.61 -18.32 -1.42
N ILE A 170 -0.92 -18.18 -0.29
CA ILE A 170 0.27 -18.99 -0.05
C ILE A 170 -0.28 -20.41 0.15
N ARG A 171 -0.14 -21.25 -0.87
CA ARG A 171 -0.28 -22.69 -0.77
C ARG A 171 1.08 -23.32 -0.55
#